data_AF-A0A2N6BVB9-F1
#
_entry.id   AF-A0A2N6BVB9-F1
#
_cell.length_a   1.000
_cell.length_b   1.000
_cell.length_c   1.000
_cell.angle_alpha   90.00
_cell.angle_beta   90.00
_cell.angle_gamma   90.00
#
_symmetry.space_group_name_H-M   'P 1'
#
loop_
_entity.id
_entity.type
_entity.pdbx_description
1 polymer ?
#
loop_
_entity_poly.entity_id
_entity_poly.type
_entity_poly.pdbx_seq_one_letter_code
_entity_poly.pdbx_strand_id
1 'polypeptide(L)' 'CPGREKGDLIGDPLFVDPGNYNFYLQDKSPAIGAGKDVYQDSNTSSFRNDMGATGGPYADKIP' A
#
# COMPACT_ATOMS: atom_id res chain seq x y z
N CYS A 1 7.41 -7.42 -21.65
CA CYS A 1 6.92 -6.04 -21.84
C CYS A 1 8.02 -5.08 -21.40
N PRO A 2 8.54 -4.20 -22.28
CA PRO A 2 9.49 -3.16 -21.90
C PRO A 2 8.73 -2.03 -21.20
N GLY A 3 9.05 -1.75 -19.93
CA GLY A 3 8.33 -0.75 -19.13
C GLY A 3 8.17 -1.08 -17.64
N ARG A 4 8.99 -1.97 -17.05
CA ARG A 4 9.07 -2.03 -15.59
C ARG A 4 9.87 -0.81 -15.13
N GLU A 5 9.19 0.22 -14.67
CA GLU A 5 9.86 1.39 -14.10
C GLU A 5 10.30 1.10 -12.66
N LYS A 6 11.37 1.78 -12.22
CA LYS A 6 11.88 1.68 -10.85
C LYS A 6 10.89 2.36 -9.90
N GLY A 7 9.93 1.58 -9.39
CA GLY A 7 8.85 2.07 -8.53
C GLY A 7 7.56 1.27 -8.68
N ASP A 8 7.43 0.51 -9.77
CA ASP A 8 6.27 -0.34 -9.98
C ASP A 8 6.27 -1.52 -9.00
N LEU A 9 5.14 -1.74 -8.34
CA LEU A 9 4.88 -3.00 -7.67
C LEU A 9 4.31 -3.99 -8.69
N ILE A 10 4.99 -5.12 -8.85
CA ILE A 10 4.57 -6.16 -9.78
C ILE A 10 4.34 -7.43 -8.99
N GLY A 11 3.12 -7.58 -8.51
CA GLY A 11 2.65 -8.69 -7.69
C GLY A 11 1.16 -8.55 -7.38
N ASP A 12 0.55 -9.65 -6.94
CA ASP A 12 -0.84 -9.63 -6.45
C ASP A 12 -0.91 -8.82 -5.15
N PRO A 13 -1.81 -7.82 -5.02
CA PRO A 13 -1.98 -7.06 -3.79
C PRO A 13 -2.54 -7.88 -2.62
N LEU A 14 -2.98 -9.13 -2.82
CA LEU A 14 -3.50 -10.01 -1.77
C LEU A 14 -4.61 -9.35 -0.94
N PHE A 15 -5.73 -9.02 -1.60
CA PHE A 15 -6.93 -8.56 -0.89
C PHE A 15 -7.55 -9.69 -0.04
N VAL A 16 -8.20 -9.33 1.07
CA VAL A 16 -8.84 -10.31 1.96
C VAL A 16 -9.99 -11.04 1.27
N ASP A 17 -10.93 -10.32 0.67
CA ASP A 17 -12.05 -10.92 -0.07
C ASP A 17 -12.63 -9.94 -1.11
N PRO A 18 -11.98 -9.81 -2.28
CA PRO A 18 -12.42 -8.88 -3.32
C PRO A 18 -13.76 -9.26 -3.96
N GLY A 19 -14.19 -10.53 -3.85
CA GLY A 19 -15.49 -11.00 -4.36
C GLY A 19 -16.67 -10.46 -3.56
N ASN A 20 -16.45 -10.14 -2.28
CA ASN A 20 -17.42 -9.49 -1.40
C ASN A 20 -17.07 -8.03 -1.09
N TYR A 21 -16.31 -7.36 -1.99
CA TYR A 21 -15.91 -5.95 -1.87
C TYR A 21 -15.04 -5.61 -0.64
N ASN A 22 -14.38 -6.62 -0.05
CA ASN A 22 -13.39 -6.42 1.00
C ASN A 22 -11.99 -6.28 0.36
N PHE A 23 -11.59 -5.04 0.13
CA PHE A 23 -10.31 -4.67 -0.47
C PHE A 23 -9.23 -4.29 0.55
N TYR A 24 -9.37 -4.72 1.81
CA TYR A 24 -8.28 -4.63 2.77
C TYR A 24 -7.13 -5.56 2.36
N LEU A 25 -5.90 -5.14 2.64
CA LEU A 25 -4.70 -5.94 2.37
C LEU A 25 -4.54 -7.04 3.42
N GLN A 26 -4.14 -8.23 2.99
CA GLN A 26 -3.67 -9.27 3.91
C GLN A 26 -2.28 -8.90 4.47
N ASP A 27 -1.93 -9.39 5.67
CA ASP A 27 -0.66 -9.09 6.37
C ASP A 27 0.62 -9.32 5.54
N LYS A 28 0.57 -10.19 4.53
CA LYS A 28 1.70 -10.52 3.65
C LYS A 28 1.63 -9.84 2.28
N SER A 29 0.71 -8.88 2.12
CA SER A 29 0.55 -8.17 0.88
C SER A 29 1.85 -7.45 0.48
N PRO A 30 2.29 -7.59 -0.77
CA PRO A 30 3.43 -6.82 -1.26
C PRO A 30 3.12 -5.32 -1.40
N ALA A 31 1.85 -4.92 -1.29
CA ALA A 31 1.43 -3.52 -1.31
C ALA A 31 1.65 -2.81 0.03
N ILE A 32 1.88 -3.56 1.12
CA ILE A 32 2.21 -2.99 2.43
C ILE A 32 3.57 -2.28 2.36
N GLY A 33 3.62 -1.02 2.77
CA GLY A 33 4.80 -0.16 2.77
C GLY A 33 5.40 0.14 1.39
N ALA A 34 4.67 -0.18 0.31
CA ALA A 34 5.16 -0.01 -1.05
C ALA A 34 4.81 1.37 -1.66
N GLY A 35 3.92 2.12 -1.01
CA GLY A 35 3.44 3.41 -1.45
C GLY A 35 4.43 4.54 -1.21
N LYS A 36 4.06 5.72 -1.69
CA LYS A 36 4.83 6.95 -1.51
C LYS A 36 4.41 7.66 -0.23
N ASP A 37 5.36 8.28 0.45
CA ASP A 37 5.07 9.21 1.54
C ASP A 37 4.26 10.40 1.02
N VAL A 38 3.02 10.54 1.50
CA VAL A 38 2.17 11.70 1.18
C VAL A 38 2.56 12.92 2.03
N TYR A 39 3.16 12.70 3.19
CA TYR A 39 3.77 13.73 4.04
C TYR A 39 5.29 13.56 4.06
N GLN A 40 5.99 14.45 3.36
CA GLN A 40 7.43 14.60 3.44
C GLN A 40 7.76 15.72 4.43
N ASP A 41 7.39 15.56 5.70
CA ASP A 41 8.02 16.36 6.75
C ASP A 41 9.33 15.66 7.14
N SER A 42 10.44 16.38 7.04
CA SER A 42 11.77 16.01 7.52
C SER A 42 11.82 15.54 8.99
N ASN A 43 10.77 15.78 9.78
CA ASN A 43 10.63 15.36 11.18
C ASN A 43 9.60 14.23 11.42
N THR A 44 8.86 13.78 10.41
CA THR A 44 7.95 12.63 10.55
C THR A 44 8.62 11.35 10.07
N SER A 45 8.58 10.32 10.92
CA SER A 45 9.11 8.98 10.72
C SER A 45 8.89 8.46 9.29
N SER A 46 9.97 8.01 8.64
CA SER A 46 10.04 7.50 7.26
C SER A 46 9.30 6.17 7.00
N PHE A 47 8.09 6.00 7.51
CA PHE A 47 7.25 4.86 7.18
C PHE A 47 6.47 5.13 5.90
N ARG A 48 6.84 4.39 4.85
CA ARG A 48 6.11 4.39 3.59
C ARG A 48 4.68 3.94 3.79
N ASN A 49 3.75 4.69 3.19
CA ASN A 49 2.33 4.34 3.14
C ASN A 49 2.14 3.00 2.40
N ASP A 50 1.08 2.25 2.71
CA ASP A 50 0.69 1.12 1.86
C ASP A 50 0.12 1.65 0.55
N MET A 51 0.21 0.85 -0.51
CA MET A 51 -0.49 1.15 -1.75
C MET A 51 -1.93 0.67 -1.71
N GLY A 52 -2.84 1.51 -2.17
CA GLY A 52 -4.27 1.22 -2.25
C GLY A 52 -5.11 2.21 -1.47
N ALA A 53 -6.40 1.92 -1.36
CA ALA A 53 -7.38 2.83 -0.75
C ALA A 53 -7.19 2.98 0.78
N THR A 54 -6.60 1.98 1.42
CA THR A 54 -6.48 1.87 2.89
C THR A 54 -5.05 2.02 3.38
N GLY A 55 -4.14 2.56 2.57
CA GLY A 55 -2.72 2.64 2.92
C GLY A 55 -2.21 4.02 3.32
N GLY A 56 -3.01 5.06 3.12
CA GLY A 56 -2.61 6.44 3.35
C GLY A 56 -2.68 6.89 4.82
N PRO A 57 -2.24 8.12 5.12
CA PRO A 57 -2.25 8.70 6.47
C PRO A 57 -3.65 8.86 7.08
N TYR A 58 -4.70 8.69 6.28
CA TYR A 58 -6.10 8.71 6.68
C TYR A 58 -6.78 7.34 6.63
N ALA A 59 -6.00 6.29 6.40
CA ALA A 59 -6.53 4.95 6.47
C ALA A 59 -6.94 4.61 7.90
N ASP A 60 -8.11 3.98 8.04
CA ASP A 60 -8.48 3.35 9.30
C ASP A 60 -7.41 2.32 9.63
N LYS A 61 -6.77 2.49 10.79
CA LYS A 61 -5.77 1.52 11.26
C LYS A 61 -6.47 0.18 11.38
N ILE A 62 -5.97 -0.81 10.65
CA ILE A 62 -6.37 -2.20 10.86
C ILE A 62 -6.08 -2.52 12.34
N PRO A 63 -7.08 -2.96 13.13
CA PRO A 63 -6.89 -3.29 14.54
C PRO A 63 -5.91 -4.46 14.75
#